data_AF-A0A2B9EBW9-F1
#
_entry.id   AF-A0A2B9EBW9-F1
#
_cell.length_a   1.000
_cell.length_b   1.000
_cell.length_c   1.000
_cell.angle_alpha   90.00
_cell.angle_beta   90.00
_cell.angle_gamma   90.00
#
_symmetry.space_group_name_H-M   'P 1'
#
loop_
_entity.id
_entity.type
_entity.pdbx_description
1 polymer ?
#
loop_
_entity_poly.entity_id
_entity_poly.type
_entity_poly.pdbx_seq_one_letter_code
_entity_poly.pdbx_strand_id
1 'polypeptide(L)' 'MGKIRRTFSIDFKMKAIEMYLHKRMGSKLIGRELGVTYSIVDRWIKNCKKEGIFDLQEKPGKLNSRWDWL' A
#
# COMPACT_ATOMS: atom_id res chain seq x y z
N MET A 1 -27.56 -2.97 5.77
CA MET A 1 -26.81 -3.22 4.51
C MET A 1 -25.32 -3.34 4.85
N GLY A 2 -24.77 -4.55 4.85
CA GLY A 2 -23.35 -4.75 5.17
C GLY A 2 -22.47 -4.16 4.08
N LYS A 3 -21.58 -3.23 4.43
CA LYS A 3 -20.54 -2.76 3.51
C LYS A 3 -19.66 -3.97 3.18
N ILE A 4 -19.76 -4.49 1.96
CA ILE A 4 -18.84 -5.51 1.44
C ILE A 4 -17.44 -4.89 1.52
N ARG A 5 -16.63 -5.39 2.46
CA ARG A 5 -15.24 -4.97 2.59
C ARG A 5 -14.49 -5.66 1.47
N ARG A 6 -14.09 -4.90 0.44
CA ARG A 6 -13.14 -5.38 -0.56
C ARG A 6 -11.80 -5.60 0.16
N THR A 7 -11.48 -6.86 0.41
CA THR A 7 -10.15 -7.30 0.83
C THR A 7 -9.25 -7.32 -0.41
N PHE A 8 -8.16 -6.57 -0.34
CA PHE A 8 -7.10 -6.61 -1.35
C PHE A 8 -5.99 -7.50 -0.82
N SER A 9 -5.36 -8.29 -1.70
CA SER A 9 -4.20 -9.09 -1.34
C SER A 9 -3.02 -8.20 -0.96
N ILE A 10 -2.12 -8.73 -0.14
CA ILE A 10 -0.92 -8.02 0.32
C ILE A 10 -0.07 -7.59 -0.88
N ASP A 11 0.12 -8.47 -1.86
CA ASP A 11 0.86 -8.17 -3.11
C ASP A 11 0.27 -6.97 -3.85
N PHE A 12 -1.05 -6.85 -3.86
CA PHE A 12 -1.74 -5.75 -4.52
C PHE A 12 -1.52 -4.42 -3.78
N LYS A 13 -1.54 -4.44 -2.45
CA LYS A 13 -1.23 -3.25 -1.64
C LYS A 13 0.24 -2.85 -1.78
N MET A 14 1.15 -3.83 -1.82
CA MET A 14 2.59 -3.60 -2.03
C MET A 14 2.87 -2.92 -3.38
N LYS A 15 2.24 -3.37 -4.45
CA LYS A 15 2.36 -2.72 -5.77
C LYS A 15 2.00 -1.23 -5.70
N ALA A 16 0.97 -0.86 -4.96
CA ALA A 16 0.57 0.54 -4.76
C ALA A 16 1.61 1.34 -3.96
N ILE A 17 2.21 0.73 -2.93
CA ILE A 17 3.23 1.37 -2.07
C ILE A 17 4.55 1.54 -2.84
N GLU A 18 4.96 0.54 -3.62
CA GLU A 18 6.14 0.59 -4.48
C GLU A 18 6.01 1.70 -5.53
N MET A 19 4.84 1.81 -6.17
CA MET A 19 4.51 2.92 -7.08
C MET A 19 4.60 4.30 -6.41
N TYR A 20 4.17 4.41 -5.14
CA TYR A 20 4.29 5.65 -4.38
C TYR A 20 5.75 6.00 -4.08
N LEU A 21 6.55 4.99 -3.71
CA LEU A 21 7.94 5.15 -3.29
C LEU A 21 8.93 5.35 -4.43
N HIS A 22 8.94 4.42 -5.39
CA HIS A 22 9.93 4.40 -6.47
C HIS A 22 9.56 5.36 -7.59
N LYS A 23 8.27 5.43 -7.95
CA LYS A 23 7.80 6.27 -9.06
C LYS A 23 7.33 7.66 -8.62
N ARG A 24 7.38 7.95 -7.30
CA ARG A 24 6.88 9.20 -6.68
C ARG A 24 5.46 9.57 -7.13
N MET A 25 4.63 8.57 -7.41
CA MET A 25 3.27 8.80 -7.92
C MET A 25 2.33 9.20 -6.77
N GLY A 26 1.41 10.13 -7.04
CA GLY A 26 0.36 10.49 -6.08
C GLY A 26 -0.71 9.40 -5.94
N SER A 27 -1.36 9.33 -4.78
CA SER A 27 -2.42 8.35 -4.48
C SER A 27 -3.57 8.36 -5.48
N LYS A 28 -3.88 9.52 -6.09
CA LYS A 28 -4.88 9.65 -7.17
C LYS A 28 -4.47 8.92 -8.45
N LEU A 29 -3.20 9.06 -8.87
CA LEU A 29 -2.68 8.43 -10.08
C LEU A 29 -2.57 6.92 -9.89
N ILE A 30 -2.07 6.49 -8.73
CA ILE A 30 -1.97 5.07 -8.36
C ILE A 30 -3.37 4.44 -8.30
N GLY A 31 -4.35 5.14 -7.73
CA GLY A 31 -5.72 4.67 -7.70
C GLY A 31 -6.29 4.46 -9.11
N ARG A 32 -6.07 5.40 -10.03
CA ARG A 32 -6.47 5.25 -11.44
C ARG A 32 -5.79 4.04 -12.09
N GLU A 33 -4.48 3.88 -11.89
CA GLU A 33 -3.68 2.79 -12.46
C GLU A 33 -4.12 1.40 -11.98
N LEU A 34 -4.47 1.30 -10.70
CA LEU A 34 -4.86 0.05 -10.05
C LEU A 34 -6.39 -0.17 -10.02
N GLY A 35 -7.18 0.75 -10.58
CA GLY A 35 -8.64 0.65 -10.56
C GLY A 35 -9.25 0.76 -9.16
N VAL A 36 -8.57 1.44 -8.22
CA VAL A 36 -9.04 1.63 -6.84
C VAL A 36 -9.21 3.11 -6.51
N THR A 37 -10.10 3.41 -5.57
CA THR A 37 -10.29 4.79 -5.12
C THR A 37 -9.03 5.30 -4.42
N TYR A 38 -8.64 6.54 -4.71
CA TYR A 38 -7.46 7.18 -4.10
C TYR A 38 -7.45 7.14 -2.57
N SER A 39 -8.62 7.14 -1.93
CA SER A 39 -8.79 7.07 -0.47
C SER A 39 -8.32 5.74 0.12
N ILE A 40 -8.44 4.64 -0.64
CA ILE A 40 -7.93 3.32 -0.26
C ILE A 40 -6.40 3.33 -0.29
N VAL A 41 -5.82 3.88 -1.35
CA VAL A 41 -4.36 4.02 -1.52
C VAL A 41 -3.78 4.92 -0.43
N ASP A 42 -4.43 6.04 -0.14
CA ASP A 42 -4.01 6.98 0.91
C ASP A 42 -4.00 6.32 2.29
N ARG A 43 -4.98 5.45 2.57
CA ARG A 43 -5.00 4.65 3.79
C ARG A 43 -3.82 3.69 3.87
N TRP A 44 -3.46 3.00 2.79
CA TRP A 44 -2.30 2.10 2.76
C TRP A 44 -1.00 2.86 3.00
N ILE A 45 -0.81 3.99 2.31
CA ILE A 45 0.36 4.86 2.49
C ILE A 45 0.44 5.35 3.94
N LYS A 46 -0.66 5.81 4.53
CA LYS A 46 -0.71 6.26 5.93
C LYS A 46 -0.36 5.15 6.91
N ASN A 47 -0.90 3.95 6.71
CA ASN A 47 -0.57 2.78 7.54
C ASN A 47 0.93 2.45 7.42
N CYS A 48 1.48 2.43 6.22
CA CYS A 48 2.91 2.20 6.02
C CYS A 48 3.80 3.27 6.67
N LYS A 49 3.40 4.55 6.62
CA LYS A 49 4.12 5.63 7.30
C LYS A 49 4.07 5.48 8.81
N LYS A 50 2.89 5.15 9.35
CA LYS A 50 2.66 4.96 10.79
C LYS A 50 3.50 3.82 11.36
N GLU A 51 3.65 2.74 10.61
CA GLU A 51 4.41 1.56 11.03
C GLU A 51 5.92 1.67 10.75
N GLY A 52 6.40 2.79 10.21
CA GLY A 52 7.84 3.03 9.98
C GLY A 52 8.45 2.12 8.91
N ILE A 53 7.63 1.56 8.02
CA ILE A 53 8.04 0.62 6.98
C ILE A 53 8.99 1.27 5.95
N PHE A 54 8.85 2.58 5.75
CA PHE A 54 9.64 3.33 4.77
C PHE A 54 11.15 3.26 5.07
N ASP A 55 11.53 3.11 6.35
CA ASP A 55 12.93 3.05 6.81
C ASP A 55 13.62 1.69 6.56
N LEU A 56 12.87 0.64 6.17
CA LEU A 56 13.41 -0.72 6.04
C LEU A 56 13.74 -1.14 4.59
N GLN A 57 13.51 -0.27 3.61
CA GLN A 57 13.69 -0.62 2.19
C GLN A 57 15.15 -0.59 1.68
N GLU A 58 16.14 -0.33 2.54
CA GLU A 58 17.55 -0.51 2.15
C GLU A 58 17.99 -1.99 2.05
N LYS A 59 17.15 -2.96 2.46
CA LYS A 59 17.44 -4.39 2.21
C LYS A 59 16.21 -5.16 1.73
N PRO A 60 16.06 -5.45 0.42
CA PRO A 60 14.96 -6.24 -0.15
C PRO A 60 15.04 -7.75 0.19
N GLY A 61 15.53 -8.13 1.37
CA GLY A 61 15.82 -9.52 1.74
C GLY A 61 15.02 -10.11 2.90
N LYS A 62 14.24 -9.31 3.65
CA LYS A 62 13.46 -9.81 4.80
C LYS A 62 12.14 -9.07 4.96
N LEU A 63 11.18 -9.38 4.10
CA LEU A 63 9.78 -8.96 4.26
C LEU A 63 8.93 -10.19 4.56
N ASN A 64 9.15 -10.80 5.72
CA ASN A 64 8.27 -11.85 6.23
C ASN A 64 7.85 -11.48 7.66
N SER A 65 6.56 -11.65 7.95
CA SER A 65 5.95 -11.64 9.29
C SER A 65 5.43 -10.33 9.93
N ARG A 66 5.40 -9.16 9.24
CA ARG A 66 4.80 -7.92 9.81
C ARG A 66 3.83 -7.22 8.85
N TRP A 67 2.95 -7.99 8.20
CA TRP A 67 2.05 -7.49 7.16
C TRP A 67 0.59 -7.97 7.26
N ASP A 68 0.22 -8.64 8.36
CA ASP A 68 -1.16 -9.11 8.63
C ASP A 68 -2.22 -8.00 8.66
N TRP A 69 -1.81 -6.72 8.58
CA TRP A 69 -2.68 -5.54 8.54
C TRP A 69 -2.69 -4.80 7.19
N LEU A 70 -1.81 -5.19 6.26
CA LEU A 70 -1.94 -4.89 4.82
C LEU A 70 -2.72 -6.03 4.14
#